data_AF-A0A954WCZ7-F1
#
_entry.id   AF-A0A954WCZ7-F1
#
_cell.length_a   1.000
_cell.length_b   1.000
_cell.length_c   1.000
_cell.angle_alpha   90.00
_cell.angle_beta   90.00
_cell.angle_gamma   90.00
#
_symmetry.space_group_name_H-M   'P 1'
#
loop_
_entity.id
_entity.type
_entity.pdbx_description
1 polymer ?
#
loop_
_entity_poly.entity_id
_entity_poly.type
_entity_poly.pdbx_seq_one_letter_code
_entity_poly.pdbx_strand_id
1 'polypeptide(L)'
;MSSSLSAGIVRRLILSATAVCLSMVCASYAWAGAKDGRLDIYWIDVEGGGATLIVTPAGESILIDTGNPGLRDANRIVQTATQAAKLRRIDHLITTHYHRDHYGGAETLSRLMPIGHVWDNGTFEGMPDNPGQAYFEFKCEQRHVINPGDAIPLAQTKGDGPALRLQ
;
A
#
# COMPACT_ATOMS: atom_id res chain seq x y z
N MET A 1 4.31 44.47 -48.28
CA MET A 1 3.80 44.50 -46.89
C MET A 1 3.25 43.14 -46.40
N SER A 2 3.48 42.03 -47.11
CA SER A 2 2.93 40.69 -46.76
C SER A 2 3.91 39.76 -46.02
N SER A 3 5.21 40.08 -45.96
CA SER A 3 6.25 39.20 -45.41
C SER A 3 6.34 39.22 -43.87
N SER A 4 5.94 40.29 -43.20
CA SER A 4 6.02 40.42 -41.73
C SER A 4 4.92 39.69 -40.98
N LEU A 5 3.72 39.56 -41.56
CA LEU A 5 2.58 38.83 -40.98
C LEU A 5 2.84 37.32 -40.92
N SER A 6 3.48 36.75 -41.96
CA SER A 6 3.84 35.32 -42.01
C SER A 6 4.87 34.96 -40.94
N ALA A 7 5.90 35.80 -40.75
CA ALA A 7 6.92 35.60 -39.71
C ALA A 7 6.33 35.63 -38.28
N GLY A 8 5.32 36.48 -38.04
CA GLY A 8 4.62 36.55 -36.76
C GLY A 8 3.80 35.30 -36.43
N ILE A 9 3.16 34.69 -37.43
CA ILE A 9 2.39 33.45 -37.28
C ILE A 9 3.33 32.27 -37.02
N VAL A 10 4.42 32.15 -37.77
CA VAL A 10 5.43 31.09 -37.57
C VAL A 10 6.05 31.19 -36.18
N ARG A 11 6.39 32.39 -35.70
CA ARG A 11 6.95 32.59 -34.35
C ARG A 11 5.97 32.20 -33.24
N ARG A 12 4.67 32.50 -33.40
CA ARG A 12 3.63 32.09 -32.45
C ARG A 12 3.44 30.58 -32.42
N LEU A 13 3.42 29.92 -33.57
CA LEU A 13 3.32 28.47 -33.67
C LEU A 13 4.51 27.75 -33.01
N ILE A 14 5.73 28.27 -33.22
CA ILE A 14 6.94 27.73 -32.58
C ILE A 14 6.86 27.91 -31.06
N LEU A 15 6.49 29.09 -30.55
CA LEU A 15 6.37 29.34 -29.11
C LEU A 15 5.31 28.45 -28.45
N SER A 16 4.15 28.27 -29.10
CA SER A 16 3.10 27.37 -28.61
C SER A 16 3.54 25.91 -28.61
N ALA A 17 4.22 25.45 -29.67
CA ALA A 17 4.75 24.09 -29.73
C ALA A 17 5.80 23.84 -28.65
N THR A 18 6.69 24.81 -28.39
CA THR A 18 7.69 24.71 -27.32
C THR A 18 7.04 24.68 -25.93
N ALA A 19 6.01 25.51 -25.69
CA ALA A 19 5.28 25.52 -24.42
C ALA A 19 4.51 24.20 -24.19
N VAL A 20 3.93 23.63 -25.24
CA VAL A 20 3.27 22.33 -25.20
C VAL A 20 4.28 21.20 -24.94
N CYS A 21 5.44 21.19 -25.62
CA CYS A 21 6.50 20.22 -25.34
C CYS A 21 7.02 20.34 -23.90
N LEU A 22 7.24 21.56 -23.40
CA LEU A 22 7.74 21.79 -22.05
C LEU A 22 6.73 21.35 -20.99
N SER A 23 5.43 21.59 -21.20
CA SER A 23 4.38 21.13 -20.29
C SER A 23 4.21 19.62 -20.30
N MET A 24 4.34 18.94 -21.45
CA MET A 24 4.38 17.47 -21.50
C MET A 24 5.59 16.89 -20.76
N VAL A 25 6.76 17.51 -20.92
CA VAL A 25 7.99 17.10 -20.21
C VAL A 25 7.84 17.29 -18.70
N CYS A 26 7.37 18.44 -18.23
CA CYS A 26 7.12 18.67 -16.80
C CYS A 26 6.07 17.72 -16.22
N ALA A 27 5.00 17.40 -16.95
CA ALA A 27 3.98 16.46 -16.51
C ALA A 27 4.53 15.03 -16.35
N SER A 28 5.55 14.65 -17.14
CA SER A 28 6.17 13.32 -17.05
C SER A 28 7.06 13.10 -15.82
N TYR A 29 7.52 14.18 -15.16
CA TYR A 29 8.30 14.10 -13.92
C TYR A 29 7.45 14.15 -12.64
N ALA A 30 6.14 14.41 -12.75
CA ALA A 30 5.25 14.52 -11.59
C ALA A 30 4.71 13.16 -11.07
N TRP A 31 5.06 12.05 -11.72
CA TRP A 31 4.63 10.71 -11.31
C TRP A 31 5.70 10.06 -10.43
N ALA A 32 5.82 10.55 -9.20
CA ALA A 32 6.62 9.91 -8.15
C ALA A 32 5.71 9.06 -7.26
N GLY A 33 5.62 7.78 -7.58
CA GLY A 33 5.02 6.74 -6.76
C GLY A 33 5.53 5.41 -7.30
N ALA A 34 6.26 4.66 -6.48
CA ALA A 34 7.04 3.44 -6.78
C ALA A 34 8.47 3.58 -7.36
N LYS A 35 8.96 4.78 -7.73
CA LYS A 35 10.28 4.94 -8.40
C LYS A 35 11.41 5.60 -7.61
N ASP A 36 11.17 6.11 -6.40
CA ASP A 36 12.21 6.77 -5.60
C ASP A 36 12.92 5.85 -4.60
N GLY A 37 12.53 4.57 -4.52
CA GLY A 37 13.24 3.55 -3.73
C GLY A 37 13.16 3.78 -2.22
N ARG A 38 12.12 4.47 -1.74
CA ARG A 38 11.91 4.72 -0.31
C ARG A 38 11.24 3.54 0.41
N LEU A 39 11.43 3.50 1.72
CA LEU A 39 10.58 2.78 2.64
C LEU A 39 9.53 3.78 3.15
N ASP A 40 8.27 3.57 2.79
CA ASP A 40 7.17 4.43 3.25
C ASP A 40 6.39 3.72 4.37
N ILE A 41 6.12 4.43 5.47
CA ILE A 41 5.39 3.91 6.63
C ILE A 41 4.20 4.82 6.90
N TYR A 42 3.01 4.24 6.93
CA TYR A 42 1.74 4.91 7.17
C TYR A 42 1.13 4.38 8.45
N TRP A 43 1.05 5.23 9.46
CA TRP A 43 0.24 4.94 10.63
C TRP A 43 -1.20 5.40 10.36
N ILE A 44 -2.11 4.43 10.34
CA ILE A 44 -3.51 4.67 9.97
C ILE A 44 -4.32 4.79 11.27
N ASP A 45 -5.01 5.92 11.44
CA ASP A 45 -5.88 6.13 12.58
C ASP A 45 -7.09 5.19 12.52
N VAL A 46 -7.16 4.26 13.48
CA VAL A 46 -8.23 3.28 13.65
C VAL A 46 -9.00 3.47 14.97
N GLU A 47 -8.85 4.63 15.64
CA GLU A 47 -9.51 4.99 16.92
C GLU A 47 -9.42 3.87 17.97
N GLY A 48 -8.18 3.53 18.35
CA GLY A 48 -7.85 2.42 19.24
C GLY A 48 -7.33 1.20 18.47
N GLY A 49 -6.38 0.48 19.05
CA GLY A 49 -5.72 -0.66 18.41
C GLY A 49 -4.64 -0.29 17.40
N GLY A 50 -4.52 -1.09 16.33
CA GLY A 50 -3.40 -1.02 15.39
C GLY A 50 -3.79 -1.13 13.92
N ALA A 51 -3.20 -0.27 13.08
CA ALA A 51 -3.11 -0.44 11.64
C ALA A 51 -1.90 0.35 11.11
N THR A 52 -0.86 -0.37 10.69
CA THR A 52 0.35 0.22 10.09
C THR A 52 0.60 -0.40 8.73
N LEU A 53 0.58 0.43 7.68
CA LEU A 53 0.95 0.00 6.34
C LEU A 53 2.41 0.39 6.08
N ILE A 54 3.21 -0.57 5.64
CA ILE A 54 4.60 -0.38 5.21
C ILE A 54 4.66 -0.72 3.72
N VAL A 55 5.34 0.11 2.94
CA VAL A 55 5.65 -0.16 1.53
C VAL A 55 7.15 -0.19 1.36
N THR A 56 7.66 -1.35 0.95
CA THR A 56 9.09 -1.54 0.76
C THR A 56 9.60 -0.76 -0.47
N PRO A 57 10.91 -0.50 -0.58
CA PRO A 57 11.53 0.03 -1.80
C PRO A 57 11.27 -0.82 -3.06
N ALA A 58 10.92 -2.11 -2.90
CA ALA A 58 10.53 -2.99 -4.00
C ALA A 58 9.04 -2.86 -4.39
N GLY A 59 8.27 -2.04 -3.67
CA GLY A 59 6.84 -1.79 -3.88
C GLY A 59 5.91 -2.83 -3.22
N GLU A 60 6.45 -3.69 -2.36
CA GLU A 60 5.70 -4.73 -1.66
C GLU A 60 5.04 -4.15 -0.40
N SER A 61 3.81 -4.55 -0.12
CA SER A 61 2.98 -3.99 0.93
C SER A 61 2.82 -4.92 2.14
N ILE A 62 3.09 -4.40 3.32
CA ILE A 62 2.96 -5.10 4.60
C ILE A 62 2.00 -4.29 5.47
N LEU A 63 0.83 -4.84 5.75
CA LEU A 63 -0.13 -4.29 6.68
C LEU A 63 -0.04 -5.04 8.01
N ILE A 64 0.25 -4.32 9.08
CA ILE A 64 0.26 -4.85 10.45
C ILE A 64 -1.02 -4.36 11.13
N ASP A 65 -1.87 -5.33 11.50
CA ASP A 65 -3.20 -5.15 12.08
C ASP A 65 -4.19 -4.35 11.20
N THR A 66 -5.46 -4.40 11.57
CA THR A 66 -6.60 -3.96 10.75
C THR A 66 -7.62 -3.11 11.50
N GLY A 67 -7.31 -2.71 12.73
CA GLY A 67 -8.22 -1.92 13.55
C GLY A 67 -9.49 -2.67 13.98
N ASN A 68 -10.52 -1.89 14.28
CA ASN A 68 -11.80 -2.35 14.75
C ASN A 68 -12.66 -2.92 13.60
N PRO A 69 -13.64 -3.80 13.91
CA PRO A 69 -14.55 -4.33 12.90
C PRO A 69 -15.47 -3.27 12.33
N GLY A 70 -15.97 -3.54 11.12
CA GLY A 70 -16.86 -2.65 10.38
C GLY A 70 -16.13 -1.88 9.28
N LEU A 71 -16.83 -0.91 8.68
CA LEU A 71 -16.36 -0.27 7.45
C LEU A 71 -15.37 0.88 7.69
N ARG A 72 -15.40 1.54 8.86
CA ARG A 72 -14.61 2.75 9.10
C ARG A 72 -13.11 2.51 8.89
N ASP A 73 -12.55 1.54 9.61
CA ASP A 73 -11.11 1.27 9.61
C ASP A 73 -10.68 0.61 8.31
N ALA A 74 -11.44 -0.37 7.82
CA ALA A 74 -11.20 -0.99 6.52
C ALA A 74 -11.21 0.05 5.38
N ASN A 75 -12.13 1.01 5.38
CA ASN A 75 -12.16 2.08 4.37
C ASN A 75 -10.97 3.03 4.51
N ARG A 76 -10.55 3.39 5.73
CA ARG A 76 -9.34 4.21 5.94
C ARG A 76 -8.09 3.48 5.45
N ILE A 77 -7.99 2.18 5.71
CA ILE A 77 -6.89 1.34 5.19
C ILE A 77 -6.89 1.33 3.67
N VAL A 78 -8.05 1.05 3.04
CA VAL A 78 -8.19 1.06 1.57
C VAL A 78 -7.87 2.44 1.00
N GLN A 79 -8.32 3.51 1.65
CA GLN A 79 -8.03 4.89 1.23
C GLN A 79 -6.53 5.17 1.29
N THR A 80 -5.86 4.86 2.39
CA THR A 80 -4.41 5.02 2.52
C THR A 80 -3.66 4.20 1.47
N ALA A 81 -4.00 2.92 1.35
CA ALA A 81 -3.37 2.00 0.39
C ALA A 81 -3.53 2.49 -1.06
N THR A 82 -4.74 2.89 -1.47
CA THR A 82 -5.00 3.29 -2.86
C THR A 82 -4.60 4.73 -3.18
N GLN A 83 -4.86 5.68 -2.27
CA GLN A 83 -4.69 7.11 -2.55
C GLN A 83 -3.31 7.61 -2.20
N ALA A 84 -2.74 7.20 -1.06
CA ALA A 84 -1.41 7.62 -0.64
C ALA A 84 -0.33 6.68 -1.18
N ALA A 85 -0.48 5.38 -0.95
CA ALA A 85 0.53 4.37 -1.30
C ALA A 85 0.42 3.84 -2.74
N LYS A 86 -0.67 4.16 -3.46
CA LYS A 86 -0.93 3.74 -4.87
C LYS A 86 -0.94 2.21 -5.08
N LEU A 87 -1.28 1.47 -4.04
CA LEU A 87 -1.41 0.02 -4.04
C LEU A 87 -2.77 -0.43 -4.59
N ARG A 88 -2.82 -1.69 -5.05
CA ARG A 88 -4.05 -2.35 -5.51
C ARG A 88 -4.41 -3.60 -4.71
N ARG A 89 -3.51 -4.01 -3.82
CA ARG A 89 -3.61 -5.19 -2.96
C ARG A 89 -2.76 -4.97 -1.71
N ILE A 90 -2.97 -5.81 -0.71
CA ILE A 90 -2.05 -6.03 0.39
C ILE A 90 -1.31 -7.34 0.13
N ASP A 91 0.02 -7.32 0.12
CA ASP A 91 0.84 -8.52 -0.15
C ASP A 91 0.97 -9.36 1.11
N HIS A 92 1.23 -8.72 2.26
CA HIS A 92 1.31 -9.36 3.57
C HIS A 92 0.37 -8.66 4.56
N LEU A 93 -0.59 -9.37 5.12
CA LEU A 93 -1.32 -8.96 6.32
C LEU A 93 -0.77 -9.72 7.51
N ILE A 94 -0.31 -9.00 8.53
CA ILE A 94 0.19 -9.55 9.78
C ILE A 94 -0.80 -9.16 10.88
N THR A 95 -1.31 -10.14 11.62
CA THR A 95 -2.11 -9.88 12.83
C THR A 95 -1.25 -10.18 14.05
N THR A 96 -0.99 -9.16 14.86
CA THR A 96 -0.08 -9.25 16.01
C THR A 96 -0.65 -10.15 17.10
N HIS A 97 -1.93 -9.98 17.42
CA HIS A 97 -2.67 -10.75 18.41
C HIS A 97 -4.18 -10.57 18.22
N TYR A 98 -4.97 -11.29 19.01
CA TYR A 98 -6.41 -11.39 18.83
C TYR A 98 -7.24 -10.46 19.73
N HIS A 99 -6.76 -9.26 20.06
CA HIS A 99 -7.68 -8.23 20.54
C HIS A 99 -8.47 -7.65 19.37
N ARG A 100 -9.75 -7.37 19.61
CA ARG A 100 -10.73 -6.98 18.59
C ARG A 100 -10.33 -5.76 17.78
N ASP A 101 -9.57 -4.85 18.37
CA ASP A 101 -9.03 -3.62 17.76
C ASP A 101 -7.75 -3.85 16.93
N HIS A 102 -7.31 -5.11 16.79
CA HIS A 102 -6.19 -5.50 15.92
C HIS A 102 -6.66 -6.35 14.74
N TYR A 103 -7.38 -7.44 15.00
CA TYR A 103 -7.81 -8.36 13.93
C TYR A 103 -9.17 -7.99 13.31
N GLY A 104 -9.94 -7.11 13.97
CA GLY A 104 -11.38 -6.98 13.73
C GLY A 104 -11.75 -6.49 12.34
N GLY A 105 -10.90 -5.67 11.71
CA GLY A 105 -11.13 -5.16 10.36
C GLY A 105 -10.81 -6.16 9.24
N ALA A 106 -10.09 -7.25 9.51
CA ALA A 106 -9.48 -8.09 8.47
C ALA A 106 -10.49 -8.71 7.50
N GLU A 107 -11.59 -9.26 8.01
CA GLU A 107 -12.63 -9.88 7.19
C GLU A 107 -13.39 -8.86 6.32
N THR A 108 -13.54 -7.63 6.82
CA THR A 108 -14.14 -6.55 6.01
C THR A 108 -13.16 -6.05 4.97
N LEU A 109 -11.89 -5.86 5.33
CA LEU A 109 -10.83 -5.45 4.43
C LEU A 109 -10.67 -6.44 3.27
N SER A 110 -10.73 -7.75 3.51
CA SER A 110 -10.56 -8.78 2.48
C SER A 110 -11.63 -8.74 1.39
N ARG A 111 -12.79 -8.12 1.67
CA ARG A 111 -13.85 -7.88 0.66
C ARG A 111 -13.61 -6.64 -0.18
N LEU A 112 -12.83 -5.67 0.33
CA LEU A 112 -12.60 -4.37 -0.30
C LEU A 112 -11.29 -4.34 -1.09
N MET A 113 -10.28 -5.09 -0.64
CA MET A 113 -8.97 -5.15 -1.26
C MET A 113 -8.41 -6.57 -1.19
N PRO A 114 -7.83 -7.11 -2.29
CA PRO A 114 -7.19 -8.42 -2.27
C PRO A 114 -6.05 -8.50 -1.25
N ILE A 115 -5.96 -9.63 -0.56
CA ILE A 115 -4.91 -9.96 0.40
C ILE A 115 -4.17 -11.19 -0.09
N GLY A 116 -2.85 -11.09 -0.22
CA GLY A 116 -1.99 -12.23 -0.57
C GLY A 116 -1.83 -13.18 0.61
N HIS A 117 -0.84 -12.89 1.45
CA HIS A 117 -0.44 -13.71 2.56
C HIS A 117 -0.99 -13.16 3.87
N VAL A 118 -1.55 -14.02 4.71
CA VAL A 118 -1.91 -13.70 6.10
C VAL A 118 -0.93 -14.42 7.03
N TRP A 119 -0.41 -13.69 8.01
CA TRP A 119 0.52 -14.18 9.03
C TRP A 119 -0.10 -13.91 10.41
N ASP A 120 -0.37 -14.97 11.17
CA ASP A 120 -0.99 -14.87 12.49
C ASP A 120 -0.51 -15.99 13.42
N ASN A 121 -1.00 -16.00 14.67
CA ASN A 121 -0.59 -16.98 15.68
C ASN A 121 -1.37 -18.31 15.59
N GLY A 122 -2.20 -18.51 14.56
CA GLY A 122 -3.11 -19.66 14.45
C GLY A 122 -4.09 -19.76 15.61
N THR A 123 -4.68 -20.94 15.79
CA THR A 123 -5.59 -21.19 16.92
C THR A 123 -4.82 -21.67 18.14
N PHE A 124 -5.04 -21.05 19.30
CA PHE A 124 -4.46 -21.48 20.58
C PHE A 124 -5.47 -21.38 21.73
N GLU A 125 -5.17 -21.99 22.88
CA GLU A 125 -6.04 -21.90 24.06
C GLU A 125 -5.95 -20.51 24.71
N GLY A 126 -7.09 -19.91 25.07
CA GLY A 126 -7.10 -18.60 25.73
C GLY A 126 -6.85 -17.42 24.79
N MET A 127 -7.12 -17.57 23.49
CA MET A 127 -7.12 -16.45 22.53
C MET A 127 -7.99 -15.30 23.06
N PRO A 128 -7.46 -14.06 23.12
CA PRO A 128 -8.26 -12.88 23.42
C PRO A 128 -9.39 -12.72 22.38
N ASP A 129 -10.53 -12.18 22.82
CA ASP A 129 -11.75 -11.83 22.06
C ASP A 129 -12.33 -12.88 21.09
N ASN A 130 -11.72 -14.07 20.97
CA ASN A 130 -12.06 -15.16 20.08
C ASN A 130 -12.41 -14.71 18.65
N PRO A 131 -11.42 -14.65 17.71
CA PRO A 131 -11.64 -14.17 16.35
C PRO A 131 -12.77 -14.86 15.58
N GLY A 132 -13.01 -16.13 15.89
CA GLY A 132 -14.04 -16.93 15.27
C GLY A 132 -13.80 -17.21 13.78
N GLN A 133 -14.76 -17.91 13.19
CA GLN A 133 -14.67 -18.42 11.83
C GLN A 133 -14.46 -17.32 10.78
N ALA A 134 -15.15 -16.18 10.94
CA ALA A 134 -15.06 -15.05 10.02
C ALA A 134 -13.61 -14.55 9.84
N TYR A 135 -12.82 -14.52 10.92
CA TYR A 135 -11.41 -14.15 10.83
C TYR A 135 -10.56 -15.25 10.18
N PHE A 136 -10.72 -16.52 10.56
CA PHE A 136 -9.85 -17.59 10.06
C PHE A 136 -10.14 -17.96 8.60
N GLU A 137 -11.36 -17.71 8.11
CA GLU A 137 -11.81 -18.13 6.78
C GLU A 137 -12.01 -16.99 5.78
N PHE A 138 -11.70 -15.73 6.14
CA PHE A 138 -11.78 -14.65 5.15
C PHE A 138 -10.87 -14.91 3.94
N LYS A 139 -11.26 -14.35 2.80
CA LYS A 139 -10.58 -14.56 1.52
C LYS A 139 -9.15 -13.99 1.54
N CYS A 140 -8.16 -14.86 1.39
CA CYS A 140 -6.76 -14.52 1.11
C CYS A 140 -6.19 -15.55 0.12
N GLU A 141 -4.99 -15.30 -0.43
CA GLU A 141 -4.30 -16.28 -1.26
C GLU A 141 -3.68 -17.40 -0.42
N GLN A 142 -3.10 -17.06 0.74
CA GLN A 142 -2.47 -18.03 1.62
C GLN A 142 -2.45 -17.55 3.08
N ARG A 143 -2.60 -18.48 4.04
CA ARG A 143 -2.48 -18.21 5.48
C ARG A 143 -1.32 -19.02 6.08
N HIS A 144 -0.58 -18.39 6.97
CA HIS A 144 0.61 -18.93 7.63
C HIS A 144 0.50 -18.69 9.13
N VAL A 145 0.77 -19.73 9.91
CA VAL A 145 1.01 -19.56 11.36
C VAL A 145 2.46 -19.15 11.52
N ILE A 146 2.70 -17.99 12.13
CA ILE A 146 4.04 -17.45 12.37
C ILE A 146 4.55 -17.83 13.76
N ASN A 147 5.84 -18.14 13.85
CA ASN A 147 6.54 -18.50 15.08
C ASN A 147 7.74 -17.59 15.32
N PRO A 148 8.22 -17.47 16.57
CA PRO A 148 9.45 -16.73 16.86
C PRO A 148 10.63 -17.21 16.01
N GLY A 149 11.26 -16.27 15.31
CA GLY A 149 12.41 -16.54 14.42
C GLY A 149 12.05 -16.82 12.96
N ASP A 150 10.75 -16.92 12.64
CA ASP A 150 10.31 -16.99 11.24
C ASP A 150 10.62 -15.69 10.52
N ALA A 151 11.09 -15.80 9.27
CA ALA A 151 11.29 -14.67 8.40
C ALA A 151 10.20 -14.61 7.34
N ILE A 152 9.59 -13.45 7.16
CA ILE A 152 8.65 -13.21 6.07
C ILE A 152 9.47 -12.88 4.81
N PRO A 153 9.32 -13.66 3.72
CA PRO A 153 10.04 -13.38 2.49
C PRO A 153 9.56 -12.06 1.88
N LEU A 154 10.51 -11.16 1.62
CA LEU A 154 10.22 -9.86 0.99
C LEU A 154 10.94 -9.74 -0.35
N ALA A 155 10.27 -9.12 -1.33
CA ALA A 155 10.87 -8.69 -2.58
C ALA A 155 12.04 -7.72 -2.32
N GLN A 156 13.15 -7.94 -3.03
CA GLN A 156 14.35 -7.10 -2.92
C GLN A 156 14.49 -6.23 -4.16
N THR A 157 14.98 -5.00 -3.98
CA THR A 157 15.36 -4.16 -5.12
C THR A 157 16.59 -4.74 -5.81
N LYS A 158 16.73 -4.52 -7.12
CA LYS A 158 17.87 -5.00 -7.90
C LYS A 158 19.16 -4.16 -7.73
N GLY A 159 19.10 -3.09 -6.93
CA GLY A 159 20.21 -2.14 -6.76
C GLY A 159 21.06 -2.42 -5.52
N ASP A 160 22.04 -1.56 -5.26
CA ASP A 160 23.03 -1.71 -4.17
C ASP A 160 22.50 -1.34 -2.77
N GLY A 161 21.17 -1.24 -2.61
CA GLY A 161 20.55 -0.95 -1.31
C GLY A 161 20.67 -2.13 -0.34
N PRO A 162 20.61 -1.90 0.97
CA PRO A 162 20.61 -2.98 1.94
C PRO A 162 19.39 -3.89 1.73
N ALA A 163 19.60 -5.19 1.84
CA ALA A 163 18.51 -6.16 1.79
C ALA A 163 17.57 -5.95 2.99
N LEU A 164 16.27 -5.82 2.72
CA LEU A 164 15.26 -5.73 3.78
C LEU A 164 14.84 -7.12 4.22
N ARG A 165 14.72 -7.29 5.53
CA ARG A 165 14.26 -8.53 6.16
C ARG A 165 13.19 -8.19 7.18
N LEU A 166 12.16 -9.02 7.23
CA LEU A 166 11.15 -9.00 8.28
C LEU A 166 11.27 -10.30 9.05
N GLN A 167 11.60 -10.19 10.34
CA GLN A 167 11.96 -11.28 11.26
C GLN A 167 11.35 -11.04 12.63
#